data_AF-D6ATV4-F1
#
_entry.id   AF-D6ATV4-F1
#
_cell.length_a   1.000
_cell.length_b   1.000
_cell.length_c   1.000
_cell.angle_alpha   90.00
_cell.angle_beta   90.00
_cell.angle_gamma   90.00
#
_symmetry.space_group_name_H-M   'P 1'
#
loop_
_entity.id
_entity.type
_entity.pdbx_description
1 polymer ?
#
loop_
_entity_poly.entity_id
_entity_poly.type
_entity_poly.pdbx_seq_one_letter_code
_entity_poly.pdbx_strand_id
1 'polypeptide(L)'
;MGAEWRVGCGPLQPVGCGVCAGRPARCMPPVIKPTALVSDDSGFLKDGDAWACVARRYTGTADKVSNCQAGASLHLASNGASAAVNWRLFLSGSWDPASPKADPAKVARRDKCAVPAEVGGRSLPTPSRHSG
;
A
#
# COMPACT_ATOMS: atom_id res chain seq x y z
N MET A 1 -17.28 25.99 15.16
CA MET A 1 -17.18 26.31 13.71
C MET A 1 -16.20 25.30 13.12
N GLY A 2 -16.57 24.13 12.59
CA GLY A 2 -17.74 23.78 11.81
C GLY A 2 -17.30 23.60 10.35
N ALA A 3 -16.54 22.54 10.04
CA ALA A 3 -16.24 22.15 8.67
C ALA A 3 -16.71 20.71 8.46
N GLU A 4 -17.96 20.61 8.03
CA GLU A 4 -18.60 19.43 7.44
C GLU A 4 -17.92 19.16 6.09
N TRP A 5 -17.27 18.00 5.94
CA TRP A 5 -16.82 17.53 4.64
C TRP A 5 -17.55 16.23 4.33
N ARG A 6 -18.59 16.36 3.52
CA ARG A 6 -19.35 15.27 2.92
C ARG A 6 -18.64 14.89 1.62
N VAL A 7 -18.00 13.73 1.58
CA VAL A 7 -17.47 13.17 0.32
C VAL A 7 -18.29 11.93 -0.01
N GLY A 8 -19.05 12.05 -1.09
CA GLY A 8 -20.00 11.07 -1.59
C GLY A 8 -19.35 9.81 -2.16
N CYS A 9 -20.17 8.78 -2.22
CA CYS A 9 -19.92 7.47 -2.80
C CYS A 9 -19.64 7.58 -4.32
N GLY A 10 -18.53 7.00 -4.77
CA GLY A 10 -18.18 6.84 -6.18
C GLY A 10 -17.04 5.81 -6.35
N PRO A 11 -16.95 5.12 -7.49
CA PRO A 11 -16.01 4.01 -7.69
C PRO A 11 -14.57 4.55 -7.78
N LEU A 12 -13.81 4.39 -6.71
CA LEU A 12 -12.47 4.97 -6.57
C LEU A 12 -11.39 4.08 -7.19
N GLN A 13 -11.02 4.45 -8.42
CA GLN A 13 -9.66 4.34 -8.95
C GLN A 13 -8.69 5.10 -8.00
N PRO A 14 -7.54 4.56 -7.58
CA PRO A 14 -6.58 5.32 -6.79
C PRO A 14 -5.59 6.07 -7.69
N VAL A 15 -6.04 7.19 -8.27
CA VAL A 15 -5.17 8.33 -8.60
C VAL A 15 -5.35 9.38 -7.50
N GLY A 16 -4.25 9.92 -6.97
CA GLY A 16 -4.31 11.02 -6.02
C GLY A 16 -3.38 10.85 -4.83
N CYS A 17 -2.36 11.71 -4.81
CA CYS A 17 -1.50 11.99 -3.67
C CYS A 17 -2.36 12.35 -2.43
N GLY A 18 -2.14 11.61 -1.34
CA GLY A 18 -2.74 11.87 -0.05
C GLY A 18 -2.70 10.63 0.83
N VAL A 19 -1.95 10.71 1.92
CA VAL A 19 -2.04 9.80 3.08
C VAL A 19 -1.28 8.47 2.94
N CYS A 20 -0.01 8.48 3.36
CA CYS A 20 0.71 7.28 3.83
C CYS A 20 0.37 6.91 5.29
N ALA A 21 -0.80 7.30 5.82
CA ALA A 21 -1.26 6.89 7.16
C ALA A 21 -2.76 7.15 7.34
N GLY A 22 -3.60 6.26 6.82
CA GLY A 22 -5.05 6.33 7.06
C GLY A 22 -5.50 4.97 7.52
N ARG A 23 -6.00 4.86 8.75
CA ARG A 23 -6.62 3.65 9.30
C ARG A 23 -8.12 3.76 8.99
N PRO A 24 -8.64 3.17 7.89
CA PRO A 24 -10.05 3.32 7.48
C PRO A 24 -11.05 2.63 8.42
N ALA A 25 -10.55 1.84 9.39
CA ALA A 25 -11.33 0.95 10.23
C ALA A 25 -12.39 1.62 11.12
N ARG A 26 -12.43 2.95 11.27
CA ARG A 26 -13.28 3.60 12.29
C ARG A 26 -14.70 3.95 11.83
N CYS A 27 -15.04 3.80 10.55
CA CYS A 27 -16.31 4.33 10.03
C CYS A 27 -17.34 3.29 9.56
N MET A 28 -17.15 1.98 9.81
CA MET A 28 -18.12 0.98 9.38
C MET A 28 -18.64 0.15 10.58
N PRO A 29 -19.94 0.24 10.93
CA PRO A 29 -20.56 -0.84 11.71
C PRO A 29 -20.45 -2.16 10.92
N PRO A 30 -20.35 -3.33 11.57
CA PRO A 30 -20.08 -4.59 10.86
C PRO A 30 -21.32 -5.02 10.08
N VAL A 31 -21.44 -4.54 8.84
CA VAL A 31 -22.44 -5.01 7.85
C VAL A 31 -22.11 -6.45 7.43
N ILE A 32 -20.84 -6.85 7.54
CA ILE A 32 -20.38 -8.18 7.21
C ILE A 32 -20.39 -9.04 8.48
N LYS A 33 -21.03 -10.20 8.42
CA LYS A 33 -20.85 -11.32 9.35
C LYS A 33 -19.74 -12.22 8.78
N PRO A 34 -18.46 -12.00 9.15
CA PRO A 34 -17.36 -12.71 8.50
C PRO A 34 -17.34 -14.17 8.89
N THR A 35 -17.09 -15.03 7.90
CA THR A 35 -16.77 -16.45 8.09
C THR A 35 -15.31 -16.75 7.79
N ALA A 36 -14.57 -15.77 7.24
CA ALA A 36 -13.16 -15.89 6.92
C ALA A 36 -12.42 -14.55 7.10
N LEU A 37 -11.11 -14.66 7.32
CA LEU A 37 -10.13 -13.57 7.28
C LEU A 37 -9.19 -13.82 6.10
N VAL A 38 -9.09 -12.85 5.20
CA VAL A 38 -8.23 -12.95 4.01
C VAL A 38 -7.11 -11.93 4.13
N SER A 39 -5.87 -12.42 4.08
CA SER A 39 -4.68 -11.58 3.95
C SER A 39 -4.28 -11.55 2.49
N ASP A 40 -4.08 -10.36 1.93
CA ASP A 40 -3.65 -10.17 0.54
C ASP A 40 -2.42 -9.25 0.49
N ASP A 41 -1.40 -9.70 -0.25
CA ASP A 41 -0.19 -8.95 -0.55
C ASP A 41 -0.26 -8.44 -1.99
N SER A 42 -0.29 -7.12 -2.15
CA SER A 42 -0.55 -6.46 -3.43
C SER A 42 0.62 -5.57 -3.86
N GLY A 43 0.97 -5.66 -5.15
CA GLY A 43 1.94 -4.80 -5.81
C GLY A 43 1.24 -3.77 -6.70
N PHE A 44 1.17 -2.52 -6.24
CA PHE A 44 0.56 -1.42 -6.99
C PHE A 44 1.53 -0.87 -8.03
N LEU A 45 1.20 -1.03 -9.32
CA LEU A 45 1.98 -0.45 -10.42
C LEU A 45 2.02 1.07 -10.29
N LYS A 46 3.22 1.65 -10.33
CA LYS A 46 3.44 3.08 -10.22
C LYS A 46 4.50 3.52 -11.23
N ASP A 47 4.10 4.41 -12.13
CA ASP A 47 4.99 5.01 -13.13
C ASP A 47 5.21 6.50 -12.86
N GLY A 48 6.46 6.93 -12.99
CA GLY A 48 6.87 8.34 -12.83
C GLY A 48 7.47 8.71 -11.47
N ASP A 49 7.92 9.96 -11.38
CA ASP A 49 8.78 10.43 -10.28
C ASP A 49 8.04 11.05 -9.08
N ALA A 50 6.71 10.97 -9.07
CA ALA A 50 5.88 11.48 -7.98
C ALA A 50 5.59 10.43 -6.89
N TRP A 51 5.91 9.15 -7.13
CA TRP A 51 5.50 8.05 -6.27
C TRP A 51 6.56 7.66 -5.25
N ALA A 52 6.12 7.42 -4.02
CA ALA A 52 6.94 7.03 -2.88
C ALA A 52 7.05 5.50 -2.76
N CYS A 53 8.09 5.03 -2.09
CA CYS A 53 8.22 3.64 -1.62
C CYS A 53 8.26 2.55 -2.72
N VAL A 54 8.40 2.94 -3.98
CA VAL A 54 8.40 2.05 -5.14
C VAL A 54 9.74 1.33 -5.33
N ALA A 55 9.68 0.09 -5.77
CA ALA A 55 10.85 -0.67 -6.21
C ALA A 55 10.52 -1.58 -7.38
N ARG A 56 11.56 -1.93 -8.16
CA ARG A 56 11.49 -2.98 -9.19
C ARG A 56 11.32 -4.33 -8.50
N ARG A 57 10.14 -4.92 -8.63
CA ARG A 57 9.80 -6.23 -8.06
C ARG A 57 8.78 -6.93 -8.94
N TYR A 58 8.74 -8.25 -8.86
CA TYR A 58 7.66 -9.01 -9.48
C TYR A 58 6.33 -8.64 -8.80
N THR A 59 5.31 -8.37 -9.61
CA THR A 59 3.93 -8.19 -9.13
C THR A 59 3.03 -9.16 -9.87
N GLY A 60 2.24 -9.93 -9.12
CA GLY A 60 1.24 -10.82 -9.71
C GLY A 60 0.19 -10.05 -10.51
N THR A 61 -0.10 -8.81 -10.13
CA THR A 61 -1.08 -7.94 -10.83
C THR A 61 -0.69 -7.67 -12.29
N ALA A 62 0.60 -7.65 -12.61
CA ALA A 62 1.10 -7.37 -13.96
C ALA A 62 1.87 -8.54 -14.59
N ASP A 63 1.95 -9.67 -13.87
CA ASP A 63 2.74 -10.85 -14.19
C ASP A 63 4.17 -10.56 -14.68
N LYS A 64 4.79 -9.52 -14.12
CA LYS A 64 6.13 -9.08 -14.54
C LYS A 64 6.87 -8.35 -13.43
N VAL A 65 8.18 -8.21 -13.60
CA VAL A 65 8.96 -7.27 -12.80
C VAL A 65 8.64 -5.86 -13.27
N SER A 66 7.98 -5.09 -12.41
CA SER A 66 7.65 -3.69 -12.67
C SER A 66 8.01 -2.80 -11.48
N ASN A 67 8.01 -1.49 -11.67
CA ASN A 67 8.11 -0.56 -10.57
C ASN A 67 6.79 -0.54 -9.80
N CYS A 68 6.79 -1.08 -8.58
CA CYS A 68 5.58 -1.25 -7.79
C CYS A 68 5.77 -0.80 -6.35
N GLN A 69 4.74 -0.20 -5.78
CA GLN A 69 4.61 -0.03 -4.34
C GLN A 69 4.00 -1.30 -3.74
N ALA A 70 4.58 -1.81 -2.66
CA ALA A 70 4.08 -3.00 -1.98
C ALA A 70 3.15 -2.62 -0.84
N GLY A 71 2.04 -3.33 -0.69
CA GLY A 71 1.13 -3.21 0.44
C GLY A 71 0.54 -4.55 0.83
N ALA A 72 0.14 -4.66 2.10
CA ALA A 72 -0.63 -5.79 2.61
C ALA A 72 -1.98 -5.29 3.10
N SER A 73 -3.00 -6.12 2.91
CA SER A 73 -4.37 -5.83 3.30
C SER A 73 -5.00 -7.00 4.04
N LEU A 74 -5.89 -6.66 4.97
CA LEU A 74 -6.68 -7.64 5.72
C LEU A 74 -8.15 -7.39 5.43
N HIS A 75 -8.85 -8.44 5.03
CA HIS A 75 -10.26 -8.39 4.69
C HIS A 75 -11.07 -9.32 5.59
N LEU A 76 -12.23 -8.83 6.02
CA LEU A 76 -13.29 -9.64 6.58
C LEU A 76 -14.17 -10.14 5.44
N ALA A 77 -14.25 -11.45 5.26
CA ALA A 77 -14.96 -12.06 4.15
C ALA A 77 -16.08 -12.99 4.63
N SER A 78 -17.17 -13.00 3.87
CA SER A 78 -18.26 -13.97 3.92
C SER A 78 -18.60 -14.40 2.49
N ASN A 79 -19.53 -15.33 2.33
CA ASN A 79 -19.98 -15.76 1.00
C ASN A 79 -20.59 -14.62 0.16
N GLY A 80 -21.14 -13.58 0.79
CA GLY A 80 -21.87 -12.51 0.10
C GLY A 80 -21.11 -11.19 -0.01
N ALA A 81 -20.01 -11.02 0.73
CA ALA A 81 -19.27 -9.77 0.75
C ALA A 81 -17.84 -9.94 1.30
N SER A 82 -16.97 -9.03 0.90
CA SER A 82 -15.67 -8.82 1.55
C SER A 82 -15.48 -7.33 1.82
N ALA A 83 -14.93 -6.98 2.98
CA ALA A 83 -14.52 -5.62 3.28
C ALA A 83 -13.10 -5.60 3.84
N ALA A 84 -12.32 -4.71 3.26
CA ALA A 84 -10.97 -4.47 3.70
C ALA A 84 -10.98 -3.65 4.99
N VAL A 85 -10.52 -4.24 6.09
CA VAL A 85 -10.56 -3.63 7.43
C VAL A 85 -9.23 -3.05 7.86
N ASN A 86 -8.12 -3.45 7.24
CA ASN A 86 -6.82 -2.91 7.54
C ASN A 86 -5.90 -2.96 6.32
N TRP A 87 -5.01 -1.98 6.20
CA TRP A 87 -4.04 -1.87 5.13
C TRP A 87 -2.73 -1.31 5.67
N ARG A 88 -1.61 -1.75 5.10
CA ARG A 88 -0.29 -1.16 5.32
C ARG A 88 0.49 -1.10 4.01
N LEU A 89 1.18 0.01 3.81
CA LEU A 89 2.15 0.19 2.73
C LEU A 89 3.56 0.01 3.27
N PHE A 90 4.44 -0.54 2.45
CA PHE A 90 5.81 -0.86 2.84
C PHE A 90 6.81 0.08 2.17
N LEU A 91 7.73 0.63 2.95
CA LEU A 91 8.86 1.41 2.45
C LEU A 91 9.94 0.44 1.97
N SER A 92 10.26 0.43 0.68
CA SER A 92 11.36 -0.43 0.20
C SER A 92 12.71 0.02 0.77
N GLY A 93 13.64 -0.91 0.98
CA GLY A 93 14.99 -0.59 1.46
C GLY A 93 15.82 0.31 0.53
N SER A 94 15.38 0.55 -0.72
CA SER A 94 16.02 1.55 -1.60
C SER A 94 15.64 3.00 -1.28
N TRP A 95 14.58 3.20 -0.48
CA TRP A 95 14.15 4.50 0.00
C TRP A 95 14.64 4.80 1.41
N ASP A 96 15.21 3.81 2.11
CA ASP A 96 15.66 3.94 3.49
C ASP A 96 17.12 4.41 3.53
N PRO A 97 17.43 5.59 4.07
CA PRO A 97 18.81 6.08 4.16
C PRO A 97 19.72 5.19 5.03
N ALA A 98 19.17 4.41 5.96
CA ALA A 98 19.94 3.51 6.82
C ALA A 98 20.20 2.13 6.17
N SER A 99 19.61 1.87 5.01
CA SER A 99 19.71 0.57 4.35
C SER A 99 20.94 0.50 3.42
N PRO A 100 21.64 -0.64 3.35
CA PRO A 100 22.74 -0.84 2.40
C PRO A 100 22.28 -0.84 0.93
N LYS A 101 20.96 -0.89 0.69
CA LYS A 101 20.34 -0.83 -0.65
C LYS A 101 19.83 0.56 -1.00
N ALA A 102 20.12 1.57 -0.18
CA ALA A 102 19.67 2.94 -0.37
C ALA A 102 20.07 3.47 -1.75
N ASP A 103 19.09 4.06 -2.44
CA ASP A 103 19.30 4.77 -3.69
C ASP A 103 19.24 6.27 -3.39
N PRO A 104 20.34 7.03 -3.56
CA PRO A 104 20.39 8.46 -3.24
C PRO A 104 19.29 9.27 -3.92
N ALA A 105 18.91 8.92 -5.16
CA ALA A 105 17.86 9.63 -5.88
C ALA A 105 16.48 9.40 -5.24
N LYS A 106 16.23 8.21 -4.69
CA LYS A 106 14.98 7.90 -3.98
C LYS A 106 14.96 8.49 -2.57
N VAL A 107 16.09 8.44 -1.87
CA VAL A 107 16.23 9.06 -0.55
C VAL A 107 16.00 10.57 -0.64
N ALA A 108 16.59 11.27 -1.62
CA ALA A 108 16.37 12.69 -1.83
C ALA A 108 14.90 13.05 -2.15
N ARG A 109 14.13 12.11 -2.70
CA ARG A 109 12.72 12.30 -3.02
C ARG A 109 11.78 12.13 -1.83
N ARG A 110 12.26 11.64 -0.68
CA ARG A 110 11.42 11.41 0.51
C ARG A 110 10.66 12.67 0.94
N ASP A 111 11.32 13.82 0.90
CA ASP A 111 10.72 15.10 1.29
C ASP A 111 9.57 15.48 0.36
N LYS A 112 9.81 15.41 -0.96
CA LYS A 112 8.78 15.66 -1.98
C LYS A 112 7.61 14.68 -1.89
N CYS A 113 7.88 13.44 -1.48
CA CYS A 113 6.91 12.38 -1.33
C CYS A 113 6.27 12.33 0.07
N ALA A 114 6.57 13.28 0.96
CA ALA A 114 6.10 13.33 2.34
C ALA A 114 6.32 12.02 3.12
N VAL A 115 7.45 11.35 2.90
CA VAL A 115 7.85 10.15 3.65
C VAL A 115 8.52 10.60 4.96
N PRO A 116 7.91 10.33 6.14
CA PRO A 116 8.48 10.78 7.41
C PRO A 116 9.88 10.21 7.64
N ALA A 117 10.77 10.98 8.27
CA ALA A 117 12.19 10.60 8.44
C ALA A 117 12.37 9.31 9.28
N GLU A 118 11.48 9.09 10.24
CA GLU A 118 11.46 7.95 11.14
C GLU A 118 11.05 6.62 10.47
N VAL A 119 10.45 6.68 9.27
CA VAL A 119 10.01 5.48 8.56
C VAL A 119 11.23 4.81 7.91
N GLY A 120 11.66 3.70 8.51
CA GLY A 120 12.67 2.79 7.98
C GLY A 120 12.13 1.77 6.98
N GLY A 121 13.04 1.15 6.24
CA GLY A 121 12.72 0.18 5.19
C GLY A 121 12.12 -1.10 5.76
N ARG A 122 11.04 -1.58 5.15
CA ARG A 122 10.42 -2.88 5.45
C ARG A 122 10.00 -3.53 4.13
N SER A 123 10.32 -4.81 3.97
CA SER A 123 9.92 -5.59 2.80
C SER A 123 8.82 -6.58 3.16
N LEU A 124 7.92 -6.84 2.22
CA LEU A 124 7.16 -8.10 2.23
C LEU A 124 8.13 -9.27 2.00
N PRO A 125 7.81 -10.47 2.52
CA PRO A 125 8.48 -11.69 2.10
C PRO A 125 8.45 -11.79 0.58
N THR A 126 9.56 -12.16 -0.04
CA THR A 126 9.56 -12.45 -1.47
C THR A 126 8.70 -13.71 -1.67
N PRO A 127 7.64 -13.68 -2.49
CA PRO A 127 6.91 -14.91 -2.78
C PRO A 127 7.88 -15.92 -3.41
N SER A 128 7.98 -17.11 -2.82
CA SER A 128 8.69 -18.21 -3.45
C SER A 128 7.99 -18.52 -4.76
N ARG A 129 8.71 -18.48 -5.89
CA ARG A 129 8.18 -19.07 -7.12
C ARG A 129 7.90 -20.53 -6.80
N HIS A 130 6.64 -20.95 -6.82
CA HIS A 130 6.33 -22.35 -6.96
C HIS A 130 6.73 -22.71 -8.40
N SER A 131 7.95 -23.23 -8.55
CA SER A 131 8.36 -23.91 -9.78
C SER A 131 7.53 -25.18 -9.86
N GLY A 132 6.49 -25.15 -10.70
CA GLY A 132 5.84 -26.34 -11.23
C GLY A 132 6.67 -26.93 -12.37
#